data_AF-A0A2V6CDG6-F1
#
_entry.id   AF-A0A2V6CDG6-F1
#
_cell.length_a   1.000
_cell.length_b   1.000
_cell.length_c   1.000
_cell.angle_alpha   90.00
_cell.angle_beta   90.00
_cell.angle_gamma   90.00
#
_symmetry.space_group_name_H-M   'P 1'
#
loop_
_entity.id
_entity.type
_entity.pdbx_description
1 polymer ?
#
loop_
_entity_poly.entity_id
_entity_poly.type
_entity_poly.pdbx_seq_one_letter_code
_entity_poly.pdbx_strand_id
1 'polypeptide(L)'
;MKSGVVELLVILGGNPVYDAPADFEFASGLAKVKLTVHHALHANETSRRCHWIIPAAHFLESWSDAVAFDGSISIVQPLIQPLYANISVHEILGALIERPVRSAYEIVRETWQARNPTPQFDDDWRSALSAGVFNDGGSTPPGSSPVIPESFTTQSFGSTAENLEVLFRPDSSILDGRYANNGWLQELPRPFTRLTWENAALVSPQLAAREKIDNGEVIEVEFRGRKVKAPIWIQPGQAENSITLHLGCGRTEGGRVGKGAGFNAYMLRTSDALWFGNGLTIRKTGEKHSFATTQQHQQMEGRDFLRSGTLAEFLSNPKRIAHSEEQPAHEETLYDPDEYKNRGYAWGMVIDLSTCIGCNACAIACQAENNIPVVGKDQVARGREMHWIRVDTYSSGKNENPRFEHQPVPCMHCEHAPCELVCPVGATVHDNEGLNLQVYNRCIGTRYCSNNCPYKVRRFNFLELNNNLSPAEKLVKNPEVTVRCRGVMEKCTYCIQRINAARANAELEDRQIRDGEIVPACAQVCPTETIVFGNIHDPRSRVSKLKRSTLNYRMLAELNTRPRTTYLAKLRNPNPALPKI
;
A
#
# COMPACT_ATOMS: atom_id res chain seq x y z
N MET A 1 -33.03 17.70 7.78
CA MET A 1 -32.94 18.09 6.35
C MET A 1 -34.26 17.93 5.61
N LYS A 2 -34.85 16.72 5.49
CA LYS A 2 -36.06 16.50 4.66
C LYS A 2 -37.28 17.35 5.06
N SER A 3 -37.43 17.68 6.34
CA SER A 3 -38.49 18.54 6.90
C SER A 3 -38.27 20.05 6.73
N GLY A 4 -37.15 20.49 6.17
CA GLY A 4 -36.84 21.92 5.99
C GLY A 4 -36.39 22.67 7.25
N VAL A 5 -36.27 21.99 8.40
CA VAL A 5 -35.85 22.60 9.68
C VAL A 5 -34.37 23.04 9.69
N VAL A 6 -33.53 22.43 8.87
CA VAL A 6 -32.10 22.76 8.81
C VAL A 6 -31.89 23.92 7.84
N GLU A 7 -31.47 25.07 8.38
CA GLU A 7 -31.23 26.27 7.59
C GLU A 7 -29.79 26.33 7.05
N LEU A 8 -28.80 26.09 7.91
CA LEU A 8 -27.39 26.06 7.57
C LEU A 8 -26.83 24.65 7.80
N LEU A 9 -26.13 24.11 6.82
CA LEU A 9 -25.33 22.90 6.93
C LEU A 9 -23.89 23.17 6.52
N VAL A 10 -22.97 23.06 7.48
CA VAL A 10 -21.53 23.10 7.25
C VAL A 10 -20.99 21.67 7.31
N ILE A 11 -20.44 21.18 6.20
CA ILE A 11 -19.87 19.84 6.07
C ILE A 11 -18.35 19.98 6.16
N LEU A 12 -17.75 19.39 7.20
CA LEU A 12 -16.30 19.44 7.44
C LEU A 12 -15.66 18.14 6.94
N GLY A 13 -15.00 18.20 5.79
CA GLY A 13 -14.44 17.02 5.13
C GLY A 13 -15.50 16.09 4.54
N GLY A 14 -15.14 14.81 4.38
CA GLY A 14 -16.04 13.75 3.93
C GLY A 14 -16.63 13.92 2.52
N ASN A 15 -17.48 12.96 2.14
CA ASN A 15 -18.22 13.00 0.88
C ASN A 15 -19.59 12.30 1.00
N PRO A 16 -20.50 12.77 1.87
CA PRO A 16 -21.76 12.10 2.19
C PRO A 16 -22.71 11.91 1.02
N VAL A 17 -22.61 12.70 -0.05
CA VAL A 17 -23.40 12.43 -1.27
C VAL A 17 -22.97 11.12 -1.96
N TYR A 18 -21.71 10.73 -1.79
CA TYR A 18 -21.13 9.54 -2.38
C TYR A 18 -21.14 8.34 -1.43
N ASP A 19 -20.75 8.55 -0.17
CA ASP A 19 -20.51 7.47 0.80
C ASP A 19 -21.66 7.21 1.78
N ALA A 20 -22.68 8.08 1.88
CA ALA A 20 -23.81 7.81 2.78
C ALA A 20 -24.59 6.55 2.34
N PRO A 21 -25.20 5.81 3.29
CA PRO A 21 -26.12 4.72 2.95
C PRO A 21 -27.19 5.17 1.97
N ALA A 22 -27.45 4.33 0.97
CA ALA A 22 -28.27 4.69 -0.18
C ALA A 22 -29.72 5.02 0.21
N ASP A 23 -30.22 4.40 1.29
CA ASP A 23 -31.55 4.62 1.88
C ASP A 23 -31.70 5.95 2.64
N PHE A 24 -30.60 6.63 2.99
CA PHE A 24 -30.68 7.97 3.59
C PHE A 24 -31.10 9.04 2.57
N GLU A 25 -30.85 8.80 1.28
CA GLU A 25 -31.11 9.75 0.19
C GLU A 25 -30.50 11.13 0.51
N PHE A 26 -29.25 11.13 0.98
CA PHE A 26 -28.56 12.33 1.49
C PHE A 26 -28.61 13.50 0.49
N ALA A 27 -28.38 13.23 -0.80
CA ALA A 27 -28.43 14.24 -1.86
C ALA A 27 -29.79 14.97 -1.94
N SER A 28 -30.91 14.23 -1.80
CA SER A 28 -32.26 14.79 -1.80
C SER A 28 -32.53 15.63 -0.55
N GLY A 29 -31.95 15.23 0.59
CA GLY A 29 -31.99 16.02 1.82
C GLY A 29 -31.17 17.31 1.72
N LEU A 30 -29.96 17.23 1.16
CA LEU A 30 -29.04 18.35 0.98
C LEU A 30 -29.65 19.47 0.14
N ALA A 31 -30.36 19.12 -0.94
CA ALA A 31 -31.02 20.07 -1.83
C ALA A 31 -32.12 20.92 -1.16
N LYS A 32 -32.61 20.52 0.03
CA LYS A 32 -33.65 21.24 0.78
C LYS A 32 -33.10 22.22 1.82
N VAL A 33 -31.79 22.21 2.07
CA VAL A 33 -31.16 23.09 3.07
C VAL A 33 -30.94 24.47 2.45
N LYS A 34 -31.28 25.54 3.19
CA LYS A 34 -31.23 26.92 2.67
C LYS A 34 -29.81 27.37 2.33
N LEU A 35 -28.82 27.00 3.15
CA LEU A 35 -27.42 27.32 2.93
C LEU A 35 -26.55 26.10 3.24
N THR A 36 -25.72 25.70 2.27
CA THR A 36 -24.85 24.53 2.38
C THR A 36 -23.42 24.93 2.05
N VAL A 37 -22.50 24.60 2.96
CA VAL A 37 -21.09 24.94 2.86
C VAL A 37 -20.30 23.64 3.00
N HIS A 38 -19.39 23.38 2.07
CA HIS A 38 -18.52 22.21 2.13
C HIS A 38 -17.07 22.62 2.24
N HIS A 39 -16.41 22.19 3.31
CA HIS A 39 -14.98 22.32 3.50
C HIS A 39 -14.28 21.03 3.05
N ALA A 40 -13.49 21.09 1.98
CA ALA A 40 -12.90 19.89 1.40
C ALA A 40 -11.56 20.14 0.70
N LEU A 41 -10.68 19.13 0.71
CA LEU A 41 -9.40 19.13 -0.02
C LEU A 41 -9.60 19.07 -1.55
N HIS A 42 -10.69 18.44 -1.98
CA HIS A 42 -11.02 18.25 -3.38
C HIS A 42 -12.50 18.55 -3.60
N ALA A 43 -12.81 19.26 -4.68
CA ALA A 43 -14.19 19.37 -5.15
C ALA A 43 -14.69 17.98 -5.53
N ASN A 44 -15.73 17.52 -4.85
CA ASN A 44 -16.28 16.17 -4.97
C ASN A 44 -17.81 16.18 -5.17
N GLU A 45 -18.43 15.00 -5.15
CA GLU A 45 -19.86 14.80 -5.38
C GLU A 45 -20.73 15.62 -4.41
N THR A 46 -20.27 15.81 -3.17
CA THR A 46 -20.89 16.66 -2.17
C THR A 46 -20.64 18.14 -2.47
N SER A 47 -19.41 18.52 -2.80
CA SER A 47 -19.05 19.91 -3.12
C SER A 47 -19.85 20.44 -4.29
N ARG A 48 -20.07 19.62 -5.33
CA ARG A 48 -20.88 19.97 -6.51
C ARG A 48 -22.34 20.26 -6.22
N ARG A 49 -22.85 19.82 -5.07
CA ARG A 49 -24.24 20.02 -4.63
C ARG A 49 -24.35 21.03 -3.48
N CYS A 50 -23.23 21.61 -3.03
CA CYS A 50 -23.23 22.66 -2.02
C CYS A 50 -23.20 24.04 -2.65
N HIS A 51 -23.75 25.04 -1.95
CA HIS A 51 -23.73 26.43 -2.40
C HIS A 51 -22.32 27.03 -2.33
N TRP A 52 -21.57 26.67 -1.29
CA TRP A 52 -20.19 27.11 -1.08
C TRP A 52 -19.24 25.93 -0.96
N ILE A 53 -18.04 26.11 -1.50
CA ILE A 53 -16.92 25.20 -1.32
C ILE A 53 -15.77 26.02 -0.73
N ILE A 54 -15.31 25.63 0.44
CA ILE A 54 -14.17 26.22 1.11
C ILE A 54 -12.99 25.26 0.94
N PRO A 55 -11.89 25.66 0.29
CA PRO A 55 -10.71 24.80 0.16
C PRO A 55 -10.12 24.47 1.54
N ALA A 56 -10.02 23.18 1.84
CA ALA A 56 -9.39 22.73 3.07
C ALA A 56 -7.86 22.77 2.97
N ALA A 57 -7.21 23.17 4.06
CA ALA A 57 -5.77 23.01 4.20
C ALA A 57 -5.43 21.53 4.38
N HIS A 58 -4.41 21.04 3.67
CA HIS A 58 -3.87 19.71 3.91
C HIS A 58 -3.17 19.68 5.28
N PHE A 59 -3.07 18.52 5.92
CA PHE A 59 -2.44 18.41 7.25
C PHE A 59 -0.95 18.83 7.25
N LEU A 60 -0.30 18.89 6.09
CA LEU A 60 1.06 19.38 5.92
C LEU A 60 1.16 20.91 5.79
N GLU A 61 0.02 21.61 5.68
CA GLU A 61 -0.07 23.06 5.43
C GLU A 61 -0.66 23.83 6.60
N SER A 62 -1.15 23.15 7.64
CA SER A 62 -1.79 23.79 8.78
C SER A 62 -1.47 23.11 10.10
N TRP A 63 -1.48 23.91 11.17
CA TRP A 63 -1.38 23.44 12.54
C TRP A 63 -2.67 22.71 12.95
N SER A 64 -2.51 21.55 13.58
CA SER A 64 -3.60 20.79 14.18
C SER A 64 -3.03 19.91 15.27
N ASP A 65 -3.89 19.13 15.92
CA ASP A 65 -3.51 17.99 16.74
C ASP A 65 -4.22 16.72 16.26
N ALA A 66 -3.75 15.58 16.76
CA ALA A 66 -4.31 14.26 16.52
C ALA A 66 -4.14 13.40 17.77
N VAL A 67 -5.05 12.43 17.92
CA VAL A 67 -4.98 11.41 18.96
C VAL A 67 -4.83 10.05 18.29
N ALA A 68 -3.78 9.32 18.64
CA ALA A 68 -3.54 7.97 18.17
C ALA A 68 -4.47 6.97 18.86
N PHE A 69 -4.50 5.73 18.37
CA PHE A 69 -5.44 4.70 18.83
C PHE A 69 -5.27 4.32 20.31
N ASP A 70 -4.09 4.54 20.87
CA ASP A 70 -3.71 4.29 22.26
C ASP A 70 -3.95 5.51 23.18
N GLY A 71 -4.47 6.60 22.63
CA GLY A 71 -4.66 7.87 23.33
C GLY A 71 -3.44 8.81 23.26
N SER A 72 -2.32 8.37 22.68
CA SER A 72 -1.15 9.23 22.52
C SER A 72 -1.48 10.45 21.68
N ILE A 73 -1.11 11.62 22.18
CA ILE A 73 -1.39 12.90 21.53
C ILE A 73 -0.21 13.32 20.67
N SER A 74 -0.49 13.80 19.46
CA SER A 74 0.51 14.34 18.54
C SER A 74 0.07 15.71 18.03
N ILE A 75 1.03 16.62 17.86
CA ILE A 75 0.81 17.91 17.21
C ILE A 75 1.18 17.78 15.73
N VAL A 76 0.21 18.10 14.87
CA VAL A 76 0.39 18.17 13.42
C VAL A 76 1.13 19.46 13.09
N GLN A 77 2.33 19.32 12.53
CA GLN A 77 3.20 20.43 12.17
C GLN A 77 3.11 20.71 10.66
N PRO A 78 2.83 21.96 10.24
CA PRO A 78 2.92 22.31 8.84
C PRO A 78 4.38 22.25 8.38
N LEU A 79 4.64 21.51 7.29
CA LEU A 79 5.96 21.42 6.65
C LEU A 79 6.14 22.45 5.53
N ILE A 80 5.03 23.06 5.08
CA ILE A 80 5.01 24.05 4.01
C ILE A 80 3.94 25.10 4.29
N GLN A 81 4.13 26.32 3.81
CA GLN A 81 3.04 27.30 3.77
C GLN A 81 1.94 26.82 2.80
N PRO A 82 0.66 27.17 3.05
CA PRO A 82 -0.43 26.86 2.13
C PRO A 82 -0.12 27.17 0.67
N LEU A 83 -0.19 26.16 -0.20
CA LEU A 83 0.06 26.34 -1.63
C LEU A 83 -1.07 27.08 -2.34
N TYR A 84 -2.26 27.03 -1.77
CA TYR A 84 -3.47 27.68 -2.25
C TYR A 84 -4.08 28.52 -1.12
N ALA A 85 -5.03 29.40 -1.47
CA ALA A 85 -5.85 30.10 -0.49
C ALA A 85 -6.81 29.10 0.20
N ASN A 86 -6.27 28.32 1.13
CA ASN A 86 -6.97 27.32 1.90
C ASN A 86 -7.00 27.70 3.39
N ILE A 87 -7.95 27.14 4.11
CA ILE A 87 -8.10 27.37 5.55
C ILE A 87 -8.33 26.06 6.29
N SER A 88 -7.92 26.03 7.55
CA SER A 88 -8.08 24.87 8.43
C SER A 88 -9.52 24.70 8.90
N VAL A 89 -9.82 23.52 9.43
CA VAL A 89 -11.10 23.27 10.12
C VAL A 89 -11.25 24.16 11.37
N HIS A 90 -10.14 24.43 12.06
CA HIS A 90 -10.08 25.26 13.26
C HIS A 90 -10.48 26.70 12.97
N GLU A 91 -9.95 27.28 11.89
CA GLU A 91 -10.27 28.65 11.47
C GLU A 91 -11.73 28.78 11.00
N ILE A 92 -12.30 27.75 10.36
CA ILE A 92 -13.72 27.75 9.98
C ILE A 92 -14.61 27.77 11.21
N LEU A 93 -14.33 26.90 12.18
CA LEU A 93 -15.12 26.85 13.42
C LEU A 93 -14.92 28.15 14.23
N GLY A 94 -13.70 28.66 14.31
CA GLY A 94 -13.40 29.95 14.93
C GLY A 94 -14.20 31.10 14.31
N ALA A 95 -14.31 31.14 12.97
CA ALA A 95 -15.08 32.17 12.27
C ALA A 95 -16.60 32.13 12.52
N LEU A 96 -17.13 30.98 12.97
CA LEU A 96 -18.54 30.84 13.34
C LEU A 96 -18.83 31.31 14.77
N ILE A 97 -17.82 31.33 15.64
CA ILE A 97 -18.00 31.55 17.09
C ILE A 97 -17.44 32.93 17.50
N GLU A 98 -16.38 33.41 16.87
CA GLU A 98 -15.64 34.61 17.28
C GLU A 98 -15.24 35.50 16.10
N ARG A 99 -15.04 36.81 16.38
CA ARG A 99 -14.45 37.78 15.45
C ARG A 99 -13.50 38.72 16.22
N PRO A 100 -12.24 38.91 15.79
CA PRO A 100 -11.61 38.41 14.55
C PRO A 100 -11.26 36.91 14.59
N VAL A 101 -11.10 36.30 13.41
CA VAL A 101 -10.69 34.89 13.28
C VAL A 101 -9.22 34.77 13.67
N ARG A 102 -8.94 33.92 14.66
CA ARG A 102 -7.59 33.57 15.11
C ARG A 102 -6.96 32.55 14.16
N SER A 103 -5.64 32.53 14.08
CA SER A 103 -4.92 31.55 13.27
C SER A 103 -5.01 30.13 13.86
N ALA A 104 -4.87 29.11 13.01
CA ALA A 104 -4.84 27.72 13.48
C ALA A 104 -3.77 27.47 14.56
N TYR A 105 -2.61 28.12 14.45
CA TYR A 105 -1.53 28.00 15.45
C TYR A 105 -1.94 28.52 16.82
N GLU A 106 -2.55 29.71 16.89
CA GLU A 106 -3.00 30.32 18.13
C GLU A 106 -4.07 29.45 18.80
N ILE A 107 -5.05 28.96 18.03
CA ILE A 107 -6.14 28.11 18.53
C ILE A 107 -5.57 26.81 19.14
N VAL A 108 -4.69 26.12 18.41
CA VAL A 108 -4.12 24.85 18.87
C VAL A 108 -3.24 25.11 20.11
N ARG A 109 -2.34 26.09 20.06
CA ARG A 109 -1.44 26.39 21.18
C ARG A 109 -2.20 26.77 22.45
N GLU A 110 -3.24 27.58 22.35
CA GLU A 110 -4.08 27.97 23.49
C GLU A 110 -4.83 26.78 24.08
N THR A 111 -5.37 25.89 23.23
CA THR A 111 -6.02 24.65 23.68
C THR A 111 -5.06 23.80 24.52
N TRP A 112 -3.82 23.65 24.09
CA TRP A 112 -2.81 22.89 24.81
C TRP A 112 -2.27 23.61 26.05
N GLN A 113 -2.17 24.94 26.02
CA GLN A 113 -1.80 25.74 27.19
C GLN A 113 -2.86 25.65 28.29
N ALA A 114 -4.14 25.63 27.91
CA ALA A 114 -5.25 25.46 28.85
C ALA A 114 -5.33 24.02 29.40
N ARG A 115 -5.03 23.02 28.57
CA ARG A 115 -5.06 21.59 28.95
C ARG A 115 -3.86 21.18 29.81
N ASN A 116 -2.69 21.77 29.58
CA ASN A 116 -1.48 21.52 30.35
C ASN A 116 -0.91 22.84 30.91
N PRO A 117 -1.54 23.42 31.96
CA PRO A 117 -1.11 24.69 32.51
C PRO A 117 0.15 24.50 33.36
N THR A 118 1.31 24.46 32.71
CA THR A 118 2.63 24.38 33.35
C THR A 118 3.39 25.72 33.19
N PRO A 119 4.20 26.13 34.18
CA PRO A 119 5.11 27.26 34.01
C PRO A 119 6.17 27.02 32.92
N GLN A 120 6.39 25.76 32.51
CA GLN A 120 7.35 25.31 31.49
C GLN A 120 6.68 25.01 30.14
N PHE A 121 5.44 25.46 29.91
CA PHE A 121 4.66 25.10 28.71
C PHE A 121 5.42 25.33 27.40
N ASP A 122 6.21 26.39 27.29
CA ASP A 122 6.98 26.67 26.08
C ASP A 122 8.06 25.61 25.79
N ASP A 123 8.69 25.05 26.82
CA ASP A 123 9.70 24.00 26.68
C ASP A 123 9.04 22.64 26.42
N ASP A 124 7.91 22.38 27.09
CA ASP A 124 7.09 21.20 26.86
C ASP A 124 6.54 21.18 25.42
N TRP A 125 6.06 22.33 24.94
CA TRP A 125 5.57 22.52 23.58
C TRP A 125 6.68 22.25 22.56
N ARG A 126 7.86 22.87 22.70
CA ARG A 126 9.01 22.61 21.80
C ARG A 126 9.45 21.15 21.83
N SER A 127 9.46 20.54 23.01
CA SER A 127 9.80 19.12 23.16
C SER A 127 8.78 18.23 22.45
N ALA A 128 7.49 18.52 22.58
CA ALA A 128 6.42 17.80 21.89
C ALA A 128 6.50 17.96 20.37
N LEU A 129 6.81 19.16 19.87
CA LEU A 129 7.05 19.39 18.44
C LEU A 129 8.26 18.58 17.93
N SER A 130 9.35 18.53 18.71
CA SER A 130 10.54 17.77 18.32
C SER A 130 10.32 16.25 18.37
N ALA A 131 9.64 15.74 19.39
CA ALA A 131 9.38 14.31 19.57
C ALA A 131 8.21 13.81 18.70
N GLY A 132 7.32 14.72 18.30
CA GLY A 132 6.08 14.42 17.58
C GLY A 132 4.93 13.97 18.47
N VAL A 133 5.15 13.75 19.77
CA VAL A 133 4.14 13.34 20.75
C VAL A 133 4.25 14.16 22.02
N PHE A 134 3.10 14.46 22.64
CA PHE A 134 3.05 15.10 23.95
C PHE A 134 3.34 14.06 25.03
N ASN A 135 4.31 14.34 25.91
CA ASN A 135 4.58 13.53 27.09
C ASN A 135 3.61 13.93 28.21
N ASP A 136 2.39 13.38 28.20
CA ASP A 136 1.36 13.68 29.21
C ASP A 136 1.45 12.82 30.48
N GLY A 137 2.57 12.12 30.69
CA GLY A 137 2.84 11.39 31.94
C GLY A 137 2.14 10.03 32.06
N GLY A 138 1.52 9.54 31.00
CA GLY A 138 1.01 8.17 30.91
C GLY A 138 -0.41 8.14 30.36
N SER A 139 -0.58 7.35 29.32
CA SER A 139 -1.88 6.91 28.83
C SER A 139 -2.77 6.54 30.02
N THR A 140 -3.98 7.11 30.08
CA THR A 140 -5.00 6.68 31.04
C THR A 140 -5.05 5.15 30.99
N PRO A 141 -4.79 4.44 32.11
CA PRO A 141 -4.90 2.99 32.11
C PRO A 141 -6.30 2.63 31.63
N PRO A 142 -6.45 1.59 30.79
CA PRO A 142 -7.77 1.20 30.30
C PRO A 142 -8.67 1.01 31.52
N GLY A 143 -9.75 1.80 31.58
CA GLY A 143 -10.76 1.62 32.63
C GLY A 143 -11.21 0.17 32.64
N SER A 144 -11.42 -0.40 33.83
CA SER A 144 -11.89 -1.79 33.96
C SER A 144 -13.14 -1.98 33.09
N SER A 145 -13.04 -2.84 32.08
CA SER A 145 -14.17 -3.12 31.20
C SER A 145 -15.34 -3.64 32.04
N PRO A 146 -16.54 -3.05 31.92
CA PRO A 146 -17.72 -3.60 32.58
C PRO A 146 -17.96 -5.02 32.07
N VAL A 147 -18.19 -5.96 32.98
CA VAL A 147 -18.58 -7.33 32.64
C VAL A 147 -19.95 -7.27 31.98
N ILE A 148 -20.00 -7.58 30.67
CA ILE A 148 -21.26 -7.60 29.92
C ILE A 148 -22.06 -8.82 30.39
N PRO A 149 -23.33 -8.66 30.84
CA PRO A 149 -24.18 -9.79 31.20
C PRO A 149 -24.44 -10.72 30.01
N GLU A 150 -24.47 -12.04 30.23
CA GLU A 150 -24.76 -13.08 29.21
C GLU A 150 -26.12 -12.90 28.49
N SER A 151 -27.02 -12.07 29.03
CA SER A 151 -28.30 -11.74 28.39
C SER A 151 -28.18 -10.97 27.07
N PHE A 152 -27.01 -10.38 26.78
CA PHE A 152 -26.76 -9.71 25.49
C PHE A 152 -26.33 -10.65 24.36
N THR A 153 -26.03 -11.92 24.65
CA THR A 153 -25.37 -12.84 23.68
C THR A 153 -26.32 -13.70 22.84
N THR A 154 -27.63 -13.63 23.02
CA THR A 154 -28.58 -14.50 22.31
C THR A 154 -29.48 -13.74 21.35
N GLN A 155 -28.90 -13.15 20.31
CA GLN A 155 -29.62 -12.98 19.04
C GLN A 155 -29.13 -14.06 18.08
N SER A 156 -29.89 -15.14 17.98
CA SER A 156 -29.71 -16.10 16.88
C SER A 156 -30.17 -15.43 15.61
N PHE A 157 -29.24 -14.99 14.77
CA PHE A 157 -29.56 -14.60 13.40
C PHE A 157 -29.93 -15.87 12.63
N GLY A 158 -31.19 -15.98 12.22
CA GLY A 158 -31.65 -17.10 11.41
C GLY A 158 -30.88 -17.13 10.08
N SER A 159 -30.13 -18.21 9.84
CA SER A 159 -29.48 -18.43 8.54
C SER A 159 -30.52 -18.95 7.54
N THR A 160 -31.03 -18.09 6.68
CA THR A 160 -31.77 -18.56 5.50
C THR A 160 -30.77 -18.87 4.39
N ALA A 161 -30.50 -20.16 4.17
CA ALA A 161 -29.50 -20.65 3.22
C ALA A 161 -29.80 -20.34 1.74
N GLU A 162 -30.97 -19.79 1.41
CA GLU A 162 -31.42 -19.63 0.02
C GLU A 162 -30.92 -18.34 -0.66
N ASN A 163 -30.50 -17.31 0.08
CA ASN A 163 -30.13 -16.02 -0.49
C ASN A 163 -28.63 -15.76 -0.39
N LEU A 164 -28.04 -15.17 -1.44
CA LEU A 164 -26.64 -14.73 -1.41
C LEU A 164 -26.47 -13.60 -0.39
N GLU A 165 -25.33 -13.62 0.29
CA GLU A 165 -24.87 -12.56 1.17
C GLU A 165 -24.03 -11.53 0.39
N VAL A 166 -24.26 -10.24 0.62
CA VAL A 166 -23.35 -9.18 0.18
C VAL A 166 -22.39 -8.83 1.30
N LEU A 167 -21.11 -8.65 0.99
CA LEU A 167 -20.09 -8.16 1.91
C LEU A 167 -19.51 -6.84 1.39
N PHE A 168 -19.71 -5.74 2.11
CA PHE A 168 -19.09 -4.46 1.81
C PHE A 168 -17.74 -4.35 2.53
N ARG A 169 -16.67 -4.10 1.78
CA ARG A 169 -15.33 -3.91 2.35
C ARG A 169 -14.71 -2.62 1.83
N PRO A 170 -14.01 -1.83 2.67
CA PRO A 170 -13.17 -0.76 2.17
C PRO A 170 -12.13 -1.32 1.21
N ASP A 171 -11.80 -0.58 0.17
CA ASP A 171 -10.70 -0.92 -0.70
C ASP A 171 -9.37 -0.78 0.05
N SER A 172 -8.46 -1.75 -0.09
CA SER A 172 -7.19 -1.77 0.67
C SER A 172 -6.26 -0.60 0.35
N SER A 173 -6.38 -0.01 -0.85
CA SER A 173 -5.50 1.07 -1.30
C SER A 173 -6.15 2.44 -1.16
N ILE A 174 -7.45 2.58 -1.48
CA ILE A 174 -8.15 3.88 -1.48
C ILE A 174 -9.17 4.05 -0.35
N LEU A 175 -9.26 3.07 0.56
CA LEU A 175 -10.12 3.05 1.74
C LEU A 175 -11.61 3.21 1.39
N ASP A 176 -12.18 4.37 1.72
CA ASP A 176 -13.58 4.74 1.51
C ASP A 176 -13.79 5.56 0.23
N GLY A 177 -12.74 5.78 -0.56
CA GLY A 177 -12.75 6.61 -1.77
C GLY A 177 -12.20 8.02 -1.56
N ARG A 178 -11.81 8.40 -0.33
CA ARG A 178 -11.15 9.69 -0.07
C ARG A 178 -9.84 9.86 -0.83
N TYR A 179 -9.13 8.75 -1.06
CA TYR A 179 -7.86 8.73 -1.81
C TYR A 179 -8.02 8.32 -3.27
N ALA A 180 -9.24 8.28 -3.81
CA ALA A 180 -9.47 7.83 -5.20
C ALA A 180 -8.75 8.69 -6.26
N ASN A 181 -8.42 9.95 -5.95
CA ASN A 181 -7.68 10.83 -6.86
C ASN A 181 -6.15 10.69 -6.72
N ASN A 182 -5.65 9.74 -5.93
CA ASN A 182 -4.23 9.46 -5.77
C ASN A 182 -3.78 8.39 -6.77
N GLY A 183 -2.97 8.79 -7.76
CA GLY A 183 -2.46 7.88 -8.81
C GLY A 183 -1.60 6.75 -8.28
N TRP A 184 -0.78 6.98 -7.24
CA TRP A 184 0.05 5.92 -6.63
C TRP A 184 -0.83 4.82 -6.04
N LEU A 185 -1.91 5.18 -5.34
CA LEU A 185 -2.82 4.21 -4.70
C LEU A 185 -3.77 3.53 -5.69
N GLN A 186 -4.08 4.19 -6.80
CA GLN A 186 -4.88 3.58 -7.89
C GLN A 186 -4.08 2.53 -8.66
N GLU A 187 -2.82 2.83 -9.01
CA GLU A 187 -1.93 1.87 -9.66
C GLU A 187 -1.49 0.75 -8.72
N LEU A 188 -1.49 0.97 -7.40
CA LEU A 188 -1.09 -0.03 -6.40
C LEU A 188 -1.93 -1.32 -6.52
N PRO A 189 -1.30 -2.47 -6.81
CA PRO A 189 -2.01 -3.74 -6.93
C PRO A 189 -2.68 -4.11 -5.62
N ARG A 190 -3.94 -4.57 -5.67
CA ARG A 190 -4.62 -5.08 -4.47
C ARG A 190 -3.94 -6.36 -3.96
N PRO A 191 -3.86 -6.61 -2.64
CA PRO A 191 -3.05 -7.72 -2.08
C PRO A 191 -3.38 -9.12 -2.62
N PHE A 192 -4.67 -9.42 -2.79
CA PHE A 192 -5.13 -10.73 -3.26
C PHE A 192 -5.32 -10.77 -4.77
N THR A 193 -6.14 -9.89 -5.33
CA THR A 193 -6.52 -9.95 -6.76
C THR A 193 -5.44 -9.42 -7.70
N ARG A 194 -4.50 -8.60 -7.19
CA ARG A 194 -3.50 -7.87 -7.97
C ARG A 194 -4.07 -6.93 -9.03
N LEU A 195 -5.37 -6.63 -8.90
CA LEU A 195 -6.06 -5.62 -9.69
C LEU A 195 -5.54 -4.21 -9.38
N THR A 196 -5.63 -3.36 -10.38
CA THR A 196 -5.26 -1.94 -10.34
C THR A 196 -6.40 -1.11 -10.95
N TRP A 197 -6.46 0.18 -10.62
CA TRP A 197 -7.38 1.18 -11.19
C TRP A 197 -8.89 0.97 -11.01
N GLU A 198 -9.36 -0.19 -10.57
CA GLU A 198 -10.78 -0.50 -10.45
C GLU A 198 -11.08 -1.56 -9.40
N ASN A 199 -12.34 -1.63 -8.98
CA ASN A 199 -12.87 -2.71 -8.14
C ASN A 199 -13.54 -3.80 -8.99
N ALA A 200 -13.77 -4.94 -8.35
CA ALA A 200 -14.51 -6.07 -8.90
C ALA A 200 -15.46 -6.64 -7.82
N ALA A 201 -16.51 -7.33 -8.26
CA ALA A 201 -17.29 -8.20 -7.40
C ALA A 201 -16.54 -9.52 -7.22
N LEU A 202 -16.06 -9.80 -6.00
CA LEU A 202 -15.33 -11.04 -5.74
C LEU A 202 -16.32 -12.18 -5.51
N VAL A 203 -16.19 -13.23 -6.31
CA VAL A 203 -17.02 -14.44 -6.23
C VAL A 203 -16.15 -15.66 -6.00
N SER A 204 -16.68 -16.67 -5.32
CA SER A 204 -15.95 -17.93 -5.17
C SER A 204 -15.94 -18.73 -6.48
N PRO A 205 -14.94 -19.61 -6.69
CA PRO A 205 -14.93 -20.54 -7.81
C PRO A 205 -16.18 -21.44 -7.86
N GLN A 206 -16.73 -21.81 -6.70
CA GLN A 206 -17.92 -22.66 -6.59
C GLN A 206 -19.19 -21.92 -7.02
N LEU A 207 -19.35 -20.67 -6.60
CA LEU A 207 -20.45 -19.81 -7.04
C LEU A 207 -20.36 -19.55 -8.54
N ALA A 208 -19.17 -19.25 -9.05
CA ALA A 208 -18.92 -19.05 -10.47
C ALA A 208 -19.29 -20.30 -11.29
N ALA A 209 -18.93 -21.49 -10.82
CA ALA A 209 -19.29 -22.76 -11.46
C ALA A 209 -20.80 -23.03 -11.43
N ARG A 210 -21.46 -22.80 -10.29
CA ARG A 210 -22.91 -22.99 -10.11
C ARG A 210 -23.72 -22.09 -11.05
N GLU A 211 -23.33 -20.82 -11.12
CA GLU A 211 -24.00 -19.80 -11.92
C GLU A 211 -23.51 -19.78 -13.39
N LYS A 212 -22.47 -20.56 -13.72
CA LYS A 212 -21.81 -20.62 -15.03
C LYS A 212 -21.29 -19.25 -15.48
N ILE A 213 -20.58 -18.54 -14.61
CA ILE A 213 -20.04 -17.20 -14.87
C ILE A 213 -18.52 -17.26 -14.95
N ASP A 214 -17.95 -16.63 -15.98
CA ASP A 214 -16.50 -16.53 -16.16
C ASP A 214 -15.92 -15.24 -15.59
N ASN A 215 -14.60 -15.26 -15.36
CA ASN A 215 -13.86 -14.08 -14.90
C ASN A 215 -13.96 -12.93 -15.93
N GLY A 216 -14.29 -11.72 -15.48
CA GLY A 216 -14.47 -10.57 -16.37
C GLY A 216 -15.88 -10.42 -16.95
N GLU A 217 -16.82 -11.32 -16.69
CA GLU A 217 -18.24 -11.06 -17.00
C GLU A 217 -18.82 -9.96 -16.09
N VAL A 218 -19.74 -9.17 -16.64
CA VAL A 218 -20.47 -8.16 -15.88
C VAL A 218 -21.81 -8.74 -15.44
N ILE A 219 -22.11 -8.62 -14.15
CA ILE A 219 -23.43 -8.96 -13.58
C ILE A 219 -24.14 -7.71 -13.09
N GLU A 220 -25.47 -7.75 -13.14
CA GLU A 220 -26.32 -6.86 -12.37
C GLU A 220 -26.50 -7.47 -10.98
N VAL A 221 -26.01 -6.75 -9.96
CA VAL A 221 -26.18 -7.09 -8.55
C VAL A 221 -27.34 -6.27 -8.02
N GLU A 222 -28.33 -6.95 -7.44
CA GLU A 222 -29.50 -6.33 -6.84
C GLU A 222 -29.56 -6.64 -5.33
N PHE A 223 -29.68 -5.58 -4.53
CA PHE A 223 -29.81 -5.67 -3.08
C PHE A 223 -30.85 -4.66 -2.61
N ARG A 224 -31.89 -5.14 -1.93
CA ARG A 224 -32.96 -4.30 -1.35
C ARG A 224 -33.58 -3.33 -2.37
N GLY A 225 -33.83 -3.83 -3.58
CA GLY A 225 -34.41 -3.08 -4.69
C GLY A 225 -33.47 -2.08 -5.39
N ARG A 226 -32.18 -2.04 -5.02
CA ARG A 226 -31.16 -1.21 -5.67
C ARG A 226 -30.26 -2.08 -6.52
N LYS A 227 -29.82 -1.55 -7.67
CA LYS A 227 -29.08 -2.30 -8.70
C LYS A 227 -27.78 -1.61 -9.07
N VAL A 228 -26.72 -2.40 -9.26
CA VAL A 228 -25.43 -1.94 -9.77
C VAL A 228 -24.86 -2.99 -10.72
N LYS A 229 -24.28 -2.55 -11.84
CA LYS A 229 -23.48 -3.41 -12.72
C LYS A 229 -22.07 -3.54 -12.16
N ALA A 230 -21.60 -4.77 -11.96
CA ALA A 230 -20.29 -5.06 -11.41
C ALA A 230 -19.57 -6.13 -12.25
N PRO A 231 -18.34 -5.88 -12.72
CA PRO A 231 -17.52 -6.92 -13.33
C PRO A 231 -17.01 -7.89 -12.25
N ILE A 232 -17.00 -9.18 -12.57
CA ILE A 232 -16.67 -10.24 -11.63
C ILE A 232 -15.18 -10.56 -11.64
N TRP A 233 -14.62 -10.73 -10.45
CA TRP A 233 -13.33 -11.38 -10.25
C TRP A 233 -13.51 -12.70 -9.46
N ILE A 234 -13.14 -13.83 -10.07
CA ILE A 234 -13.18 -15.14 -9.39
C ILE A 234 -11.98 -15.22 -8.44
N GLN A 235 -12.25 -15.24 -7.13
CA GLN A 235 -11.25 -15.21 -6.08
C GLN A 235 -11.21 -16.54 -5.31
N PRO A 236 -10.13 -17.34 -5.43
CA PRO A 236 -9.92 -18.49 -4.55
C PRO A 236 -9.95 -18.06 -3.07
N GLY A 237 -10.60 -18.86 -2.22
CA GLY A 237 -10.79 -18.57 -0.79
C GLY A 237 -11.91 -17.60 -0.44
N GLN A 238 -12.65 -17.07 -1.42
CA GLN A 238 -13.91 -16.36 -1.18
C GLN A 238 -14.99 -17.34 -0.71
N ALA A 239 -15.81 -16.95 0.28
CA ALA A 239 -16.87 -17.81 0.79
C ALA A 239 -17.99 -18.04 -0.24
N GLU A 240 -18.48 -19.27 -0.34
CA GLU A 240 -19.32 -19.76 -1.44
C GLU A 240 -20.62 -18.98 -1.66
N ASN A 241 -21.36 -18.66 -0.58
CA ASN A 241 -22.65 -17.98 -0.69
C ASN A 241 -22.54 -16.47 -0.44
N SER A 242 -21.40 -15.87 -0.78
CA SER A 242 -21.15 -14.44 -0.56
C SER A 242 -20.49 -13.77 -1.75
N ILE A 243 -20.81 -12.49 -1.96
CA ILE A 243 -20.12 -11.63 -2.93
C ILE A 243 -19.52 -10.43 -2.20
N THR A 244 -18.20 -10.25 -2.30
CA THR A 244 -17.53 -9.09 -1.74
C THR A 244 -17.51 -7.94 -2.74
N LEU A 245 -18.04 -6.78 -2.33
CA LEU A 245 -18.02 -5.53 -3.09
C LEU A 245 -17.12 -4.51 -2.37
N HIS A 246 -16.12 -4.00 -3.08
CA HIS A 246 -15.21 -3.00 -2.53
C HIS A 246 -15.78 -1.58 -2.67
N LEU A 247 -15.72 -0.83 -1.58
CA LEU A 247 -16.11 0.57 -1.46
C LEU A 247 -14.97 1.49 -1.94
N GLY A 248 -15.30 2.73 -2.32
CA GLY A 248 -14.31 3.76 -2.67
C GLY A 248 -14.06 3.99 -4.16
N CYS A 249 -14.56 3.10 -5.02
CA CYS A 249 -14.54 3.22 -6.48
C CYS A 249 -15.85 3.82 -7.04
N GLY A 250 -15.90 4.08 -8.35
CA GLY A 250 -17.07 4.56 -9.07
C GLY A 250 -17.43 6.02 -8.80
N ARG A 251 -16.43 6.84 -8.44
CA ARG A 251 -16.63 8.27 -8.18
C ARG A 251 -16.91 9.04 -9.46
N THR A 252 -17.94 9.88 -9.47
CA THR A 252 -18.26 10.76 -10.60
C THR A 252 -17.44 12.04 -10.58
N GLU A 253 -17.04 12.47 -9.38
CA GLU A 253 -16.18 13.63 -9.11
C GLU A 253 -14.90 13.19 -8.39
N GLY A 254 -14.26 12.14 -8.92
CA GLY A 254 -13.01 11.56 -8.40
C GLY A 254 -11.72 12.27 -8.86
N GLY A 255 -11.82 13.52 -9.32
CA GLY A 255 -10.71 14.27 -9.93
C GLY A 255 -10.28 13.74 -11.30
N ARG A 256 -9.01 13.91 -11.65
CA ARG A 256 -8.45 13.45 -12.94
C ARG A 256 -8.08 11.97 -12.96
N VAL A 257 -7.90 11.35 -11.78
CA VAL A 257 -7.41 9.98 -11.64
C VAL A 257 -8.55 9.00 -11.39
N GLY A 258 -9.41 9.27 -10.40
CA GLY A 258 -10.42 8.31 -9.92
C GLY A 258 -11.80 8.44 -10.56
N LYS A 259 -11.99 9.36 -11.52
CA LYS A 259 -13.30 9.60 -12.15
C LYS A 259 -13.67 8.42 -13.05
N GLY A 260 -14.79 7.76 -12.73
CA GLY A 260 -15.28 6.59 -13.48
C GLY A 260 -14.43 5.32 -13.28
N ALA A 261 -13.53 5.30 -12.31
CA ALA A 261 -12.69 4.16 -11.99
C ALA A 261 -13.52 3.09 -11.24
N GLY A 262 -13.86 1.98 -11.90
CA GLY A 262 -14.69 0.91 -11.34
C GLY A 262 -16.17 1.30 -11.16
N PHE A 263 -16.89 0.59 -10.28
CA PHE A 263 -18.30 0.83 -9.98
C PHE A 263 -18.52 1.29 -8.54
N ASN A 264 -19.61 2.02 -8.29
CA ASN A 264 -19.93 2.55 -6.97
C ASN A 264 -20.76 1.56 -6.13
N ALA A 265 -20.09 0.81 -5.26
CA ALA A 265 -20.75 -0.13 -4.34
C ALA A 265 -21.57 0.54 -3.22
N TYR A 266 -21.34 1.83 -2.91
CA TYR A 266 -22.15 2.55 -1.91
C TYR A 266 -23.63 2.65 -2.30
N MET A 267 -23.94 2.56 -3.60
CA MET A 267 -25.31 2.57 -4.11
C MET A 267 -26.15 1.37 -3.62
N LEU A 268 -25.51 0.29 -3.16
CA LEU A 268 -26.19 -0.88 -2.59
C LEU A 268 -26.18 -0.87 -1.05
N ARG A 269 -25.30 -0.10 -0.40
CA ARG A 269 -25.17 -0.11 1.06
C ARG A 269 -26.39 0.54 1.72
N THR A 270 -26.97 -0.10 2.74
CA THR A 270 -28.15 0.41 3.47
C THR A 270 -27.84 0.58 4.96
N SER A 271 -28.60 1.42 5.65
CA SER A 271 -28.29 1.82 7.02
C SER A 271 -28.40 0.70 8.06
N ASP A 272 -29.20 -0.33 7.81
CA ASP A 272 -29.32 -1.54 8.63
C ASP A 272 -28.39 -2.69 8.18
N ALA A 273 -27.76 -2.55 7.01
CA ALA A 273 -26.76 -3.49 6.47
C ALA A 273 -25.54 -2.74 5.93
N LEU A 274 -24.76 -2.15 6.85
CA LEU A 274 -23.59 -1.33 6.51
C LEU A 274 -22.39 -2.15 5.98
N TRP A 275 -22.25 -3.38 6.44
CA TRP A 275 -21.07 -4.21 6.16
C TRP A 275 -21.42 -5.54 5.51
N PHE A 276 -22.57 -6.10 5.85
CA PHE A 276 -23.05 -7.34 5.26
C PHE A 276 -24.56 -7.43 5.32
N GLY A 277 -25.16 -8.27 4.48
CA GLY A 277 -26.59 -8.55 4.54
C GLY A 277 -27.02 -9.64 3.56
N ASN A 278 -28.11 -10.33 3.90
CA ASN A 278 -28.72 -11.36 3.07
C ASN A 278 -29.74 -10.77 2.08
N GLY A 279 -30.08 -11.54 1.04
CA GLY A 279 -31.07 -11.13 0.04
C GLY A 279 -30.47 -10.49 -1.20
N LEU A 280 -29.18 -10.75 -1.47
CA LEU A 280 -28.53 -10.37 -2.72
C LEU A 280 -29.01 -11.28 -3.84
N THR A 281 -29.34 -10.71 -4.99
CA THR A 281 -29.59 -11.46 -6.23
C THR A 281 -28.67 -10.98 -7.33
N ILE A 282 -28.38 -11.87 -8.28
CA ILE A 282 -27.51 -11.58 -9.41
C ILE A 282 -28.18 -11.94 -10.73
N ARG A 283 -27.89 -11.17 -11.78
CA ARG A 283 -28.34 -11.44 -13.14
C ARG A 283 -27.22 -11.18 -14.13
N LYS A 284 -27.02 -12.10 -15.09
CA LYS A 284 -26.05 -11.90 -16.18
C LYS A 284 -26.52 -10.81 -17.13
N THR A 285 -25.62 -9.91 -17.51
CA THR A 285 -25.92 -8.85 -18.49
C THR A 285 -25.49 -9.24 -19.91
N GLY A 286 -24.56 -10.19 -20.04
CA GLY A 286 -23.91 -10.55 -21.32
C GLY A 286 -22.75 -9.63 -21.70
N GLU A 287 -22.48 -8.57 -20.93
CA GLU A 287 -21.34 -7.68 -21.13
C GLU A 287 -20.05 -8.32 -20.57
N LYS A 288 -18.91 -8.03 -21.22
CA LYS A 288 -17.58 -8.45 -20.79
C LYS A 288 -16.70 -7.25 -20.49
N HIS A 289 -15.83 -7.43 -19.51
CA HIS A 289 -14.90 -6.42 -19.02
C HIS A 289 -13.48 -6.98 -18.97
N SER A 290 -12.50 -6.12 -19.27
CA SER A 290 -11.07 -6.47 -19.19
C SER A 290 -10.42 -5.71 -18.04
N PHE A 291 -9.83 -6.47 -17.13
CA PHE A 291 -9.15 -5.94 -15.96
C PHE A 291 -7.68 -5.63 -16.23
N ALA A 292 -7.14 -4.65 -15.51
CA ALA A 292 -5.70 -4.42 -15.40
C ALA A 292 -5.15 -5.06 -14.12
N THR A 293 -4.41 -6.17 -14.26
CA THR A 293 -3.70 -6.84 -13.16
C THR A 293 -2.20 -6.89 -13.42
N THR A 294 -1.40 -6.73 -12.37
CA THR A 294 0.07 -6.84 -12.46
C THR A 294 0.56 -8.28 -12.34
N GLN A 295 -0.31 -9.23 -11.96
CA GLN A 295 0.03 -10.63 -11.83
C GLN A 295 -1.05 -11.50 -12.47
N GLN A 296 -0.71 -12.13 -13.59
CA GLN A 296 -1.62 -12.99 -14.36
C GLN A 296 -1.71 -14.40 -13.79
N HIS A 297 -0.61 -14.92 -13.23
CA HIS A 297 -0.53 -16.27 -12.68
C HIS A 297 -0.26 -16.20 -11.18
N GLN A 298 -1.18 -16.75 -10.38
CA GLN A 298 -1.06 -16.83 -8.92
C GLN A 298 -0.73 -18.23 -8.42
N GLN A 299 -0.62 -19.22 -9.31
CA GLN A 299 -0.09 -20.53 -8.96
C GLN A 299 1.43 -20.55 -9.14
N MET A 300 2.13 -21.29 -8.29
CA MET A 300 3.59 -21.43 -8.39
C MET A 300 4.02 -22.42 -9.50
N GLU A 301 3.09 -23.21 -10.05
CA GLU A 301 3.37 -24.20 -11.11
C GLU A 301 4.49 -25.19 -10.71
N GLY A 302 4.53 -25.59 -9.43
CA GLY A 302 5.56 -26.49 -8.90
C GLY A 302 6.97 -25.89 -8.76
N ARG A 303 7.13 -24.58 -8.98
CA ARG A 303 8.43 -23.90 -8.91
C ARG A 303 8.78 -23.44 -7.51
N ASP A 304 10.07 -23.48 -7.20
CA ASP A 304 10.62 -23.22 -5.87
C ASP A 304 11.03 -21.75 -5.64
N PHE A 305 10.10 -20.83 -5.92
CA PHE A 305 10.34 -19.38 -5.71
C PHE A 305 10.17 -18.97 -4.25
N LEU A 306 9.12 -19.51 -3.63
CA LEU A 306 8.67 -19.20 -2.28
C LEU A 306 8.68 -20.51 -1.49
N ARG A 307 9.56 -20.57 -0.49
CA ARG A 307 9.66 -21.73 0.41
C ARG A 307 8.83 -21.50 1.65
N SER A 308 7.98 -22.46 1.98
CA SER A 308 7.24 -22.47 3.24
C SER A 308 7.25 -23.84 3.89
N GLY A 309 7.23 -23.85 5.22
CA GLY A 309 7.21 -25.07 6.03
C GLY A 309 6.45 -24.84 7.34
N THR A 310 6.35 -25.89 8.13
CA THR A 310 5.70 -25.84 9.45
C THR A 310 6.73 -25.76 10.58
N LEU A 311 6.31 -25.27 11.74
CA LEU A 311 7.14 -25.23 12.95
C LEU A 311 7.59 -26.64 13.36
N ALA A 312 6.71 -27.65 13.23
CA ALA A 312 7.06 -29.04 13.52
C ALA A 312 8.17 -29.56 12.58
N GLU A 313 8.10 -29.24 11.28
CA GLU A 313 9.16 -29.57 10.32
C GLU A 313 10.47 -28.86 10.66
N PHE A 314 10.39 -27.58 11.02
CA PHE A 314 11.56 -26.80 11.43
C PHE A 314 12.24 -27.36 12.67
N LEU A 315 11.48 -27.72 13.71
CA LEU A 315 12.02 -28.30 14.94
C LEU A 315 12.66 -29.67 14.70
N SER A 316 12.14 -30.47 13.76
CA SER A 316 12.72 -31.77 13.41
C SER A 316 13.98 -31.67 12.54
N ASN A 317 14.00 -30.75 11.57
CA ASN A 317 15.18 -30.46 10.75
C ASN A 317 15.20 -28.99 10.28
N PRO A 318 15.92 -28.10 10.98
CA PRO A 318 15.92 -26.66 10.71
C PRO A 318 16.42 -26.26 9.31
N LYS A 319 17.21 -27.12 8.65
CA LYS A 319 17.77 -26.84 7.31
C LYS A 319 16.84 -27.27 6.19
N ARG A 320 15.89 -28.18 6.44
CA ARG A 320 15.06 -28.80 5.40
C ARG A 320 14.25 -27.80 4.58
N ILE A 321 13.66 -26.80 5.24
CA ILE A 321 12.70 -25.88 4.62
C ILE A 321 13.37 -24.95 3.61
N ALA A 322 14.57 -24.46 3.93
CA ALA A 322 15.33 -23.57 3.07
C ALA A 322 16.38 -24.31 2.22
N HIS A 323 16.47 -25.64 2.32
CA HIS A 323 17.38 -26.44 1.52
C HIS A 323 17.03 -26.34 0.03
N SER A 324 18.05 -26.46 -0.82
CA SER A 324 17.92 -26.48 -2.26
C SER A 324 18.92 -27.49 -2.78
N GLU A 325 18.44 -28.46 -3.55
CA GLU A 325 19.29 -29.54 -4.08
C GLU A 325 20.21 -29.05 -5.21
N GLU A 326 19.82 -27.97 -5.88
CA GLU A 326 20.50 -27.41 -7.06
C GLU A 326 21.18 -26.07 -6.75
N GLN A 327 22.04 -26.01 -5.72
CA GLN A 327 22.88 -24.82 -5.48
C GLN A 327 24.33 -25.07 -5.88
N PRO A 328 24.82 -24.37 -6.93
CA PRO A 328 26.22 -24.43 -7.32
C PRO A 328 27.15 -24.05 -6.17
N ALA A 329 28.27 -24.78 -6.05
CA ALA A 329 29.29 -24.47 -5.04
C ALA A 329 29.86 -23.06 -5.26
N HIS A 330 30.44 -22.44 -4.22
CA HIS A 330 31.01 -21.08 -4.34
C HIS A 330 32.04 -20.96 -5.48
N GLU A 331 32.91 -21.95 -5.58
CA GLU A 331 33.96 -22.06 -6.60
C GLU A 331 33.43 -22.45 -8.00
N GLU A 332 32.15 -22.81 -8.13
CA GLU A 332 31.56 -23.27 -9.38
C GLU A 332 31.18 -22.09 -10.27
N THR A 333 32.18 -21.38 -10.78
CA THR A 333 32.05 -20.22 -11.66
C THR A 333 33.29 -20.06 -12.52
N LEU A 334 33.14 -19.47 -13.72
CA LEU A 334 34.27 -19.08 -14.56
C LEU A 334 34.85 -17.71 -14.18
N TYR A 335 34.14 -16.96 -13.32
CA TYR A 335 34.57 -15.67 -12.79
C TYR A 335 35.37 -15.87 -11.49
N ASP A 336 36.02 -14.81 -10.99
CA ASP A 336 36.63 -14.85 -9.66
C ASP A 336 35.53 -14.91 -8.59
N PRO A 337 35.42 -16.02 -7.83
CA PRO A 337 34.37 -16.19 -6.83
C PRO A 337 34.53 -15.25 -5.63
N ASP A 338 35.72 -14.69 -5.42
CA ASP A 338 36.04 -13.82 -4.29
C ASP A 338 36.17 -12.33 -4.70
N GLU A 339 35.76 -11.96 -5.92
CA GLU A 339 35.89 -10.60 -6.48
C GLU A 339 35.42 -9.48 -5.52
N TYR A 340 34.33 -9.75 -4.77
CA TYR A 340 33.69 -8.80 -3.87
C TYR A 340 34.06 -8.99 -2.39
N LYS A 341 34.76 -10.06 -2.03
CA LYS A 341 34.97 -10.50 -0.62
C LYS A 341 35.83 -9.54 0.20
N ASN A 342 36.82 -8.92 -0.43
CA ASN A 342 37.78 -8.01 0.21
C ASN A 342 37.52 -6.52 -0.10
N ARG A 343 36.36 -6.20 -0.68
CA ARG A 343 35.96 -4.80 -0.92
C ARG A 343 35.34 -4.22 0.35
N GLY A 344 35.32 -2.88 0.46
CA GLY A 344 34.90 -2.15 1.66
C GLY A 344 33.51 -2.51 2.18
N TYR A 345 32.50 -1.70 1.85
CA TYR A 345 31.11 -2.05 2.17
C TYR A 345 30.58 -3.08 1.18
N ALA A 346 29.72 -3.98 1.68
CA ALA A 346 28.94 -4.86 0.81
C ALA A 346 27.46 -4.78 1.22
N TRP A 347 26.66 -4.08 0.42
CA TRP A 347 25.25 -3.91 0.74
C TRP A 347 24.44 -5.14 0.35
N GLY A 348 23.58 -5.60 1.26
CA GLY A 348 22.66 -6.70 1.02
C GLY A 348 21.35 -6.54 1.77
N MET A 349 20.40 -7.40 1.42
CA MET A 349 19.04 -7.37 1.94
C MET A 349 18.58 -8.78 2.34
N VAL A 350 17.80 -8.88 3.40
CA VAL A 350 17.07 -10.08 3.79
C VAL A 350 15.59 -9.73 3.91
N ILE A 351 14.73 -10.57 3.34
CA ILE A 351 13.27 -10.42 3.38
C ILE A 351 12.67 -11.63 4.11
N ASP A 352 12.03 -11.40 5.26
CA ASP A 352 11.37 -12.44 6.04
C ASP A 352 9.93 -12.71 5.57
N LEU A 353 9.71 -13.86 4.93
CA LEU A 353 8.41 -14.22 4.38
C LEU A 353 7.38 -14.64 5.44
N SER A 354 7.82 -14.91 6.67
CA SER A 354 6.95 -15.23 7.80
C SER A 354 6.16 -14.00 8.26
N THR A 355 6.79 -12.82 8.24
CA THR A 355 6.21 -11.55 8.69
C THR A 355 5.57 -10.73 7.56
N CYS A 356 5.75 -11.13 6.30
CA CYS A 356 5.16 -10.43 5.17
C CYS A 356 3.64 -10.65 5.10
N ILE A 357 2.88 -9.56 5.28
CA ILE A 357 1.42 -9.55 5.21
C ILE A 357 0.85 -9.05 3.88
N GLY A 358 1.71 -8.78 2.88
CA GLY A 358 1.26 -8.34 1.56
C GLY A 358 0.64 -6.93 1.50
N CYS A 359 0.95 -6.05 2.47
CA CYS A 359 0.37 -4.71 2.59
C CYS A 359 0.74 -3.72 1.46
N ASN A 360 1.72 -4.06 0.61
CA ASN A 360 2.23 -3.23 -0.50
C ASN A 360 2.76 -1.83 -0.12
N ALA A 361 2.91 -1.52 1.18
CA ALA A 361 3.50 -0.26 1.64
C ALA A 361 4.92 -0.06 1.08
N CYS A 362 5.70 -1.15 0.95
CA CYS A 362 7.04 -1.13 0.37
C CYS A 362 7.06 -0.67 -1.10
N ALA A 363 6.01 -0.98 -1.88
CA ALA A 363 5.88 -0.56 -3.28
C ALA A 363 5.60 0.95 -3.37
N ILE A 364 4.66 1.46 -2.56
CA ILE A 364 4.35 2.90 -2.51
C ILE A 364 5.54 3.72 -2.02
N ALA A 365 6.22 3.29 -0.95
CA ALA A 365 7.39 4.02 -0.47
C ALA A 365 8.51 4.03 -1.50
N CYS A 366 8.71 2.94 -2.24
CA CYS A 366 9.68 2.92 -3.34
C CYS A 366 9.27 3.89 -4.46
N GLN A 367 7.97 3.98 -4.77
CA GLN A 367 7.43 4.91 -5.76
C GLN A 367 7.61 6.38 -5.36
N ALA A 368 7.29 6.72 -4.10
CA ALA A 368 7.46 8.06 -3.55
C ALA A 368 8.94 8.46 -3.47
N GLU A 369 9.79 7.61 -2.90
CA GLU A 369 11.21 7.88 -2.69
C GLU A 369 11.99 8.01 -4.01
N ASN A 370 11.71 7.12 -4.97
CA ASN A 370 12.52 6.99 -6.17
C ASN A 370 11.85 7.59 -7.40
N ASN A 371 10.95 8.57 -7.26
CA ASN A 371 10.33 9.30 -8.36
C ASN A 371 9.67 8.42 -9.43
N ILE A 372 9.18 7.23 -9.05
CA ILE A 372 8.65 6.27 -10.02
C ILE A 372 7.33 6.80 -10.58
N PRO A 373 7.18 6.90 -11.91
CA PRO A 373 5.97 7.48 -12.51
C PRO A 373 4.76 6.57 -12.32
N VAL A 374 3.56 7.16 -12.37
CA VAL A 374 2.30 6.41 -12.38
C VAL A 374 1.98 5.95 -13.80
N VAL A 375 1.57 4.70 -13.96
CA VAL A 375 1.14 4.14 -15.26
C VAL A 375 -0.36 3.94 -15.31
N GLY A 376 -1.01 4.50 -16.33
CA GLY A 376 -2.46 4.37 -16.55
C GLY A 376 -2.92 2.92 -16.81
N LYS A 377 -4.19 2.65 -16.52
CA LYS A 377 -4.85 1.33 -16.63
C LYS A 377 -4.49 0.57 -17.92
N ASP A 378 -4.60 1.23 -19.07
CA ASP A 378 -4.38 0.60 -20.38
C ASP A 378 -2.95 0.10 -20.59
N GLN A 379 -1.96 0.77 -19.99
CA GLN A 379 -0.56 0.37 -20.07
C GLN A 379 -0.23 -0.69 -19.02
N VAL A 380 -0.86 -0.63 -17.83
CA VAL A 380 -0.76 -1.72 -16.83
C VAL A 380 -1.34 -3.02 -17.38
N ALA A 381 -2.47 -2.98 -18.08
CA ALA A 381 -3.06 -4.14 -18.75
C ALA A 381 -2.13 -4.78 -19.81
N ARG A 382 -1.12 -4.03 -20.29
CA ARG A 382 -0.08 -4.51 -21.23
C ARG A 382 1.20 -4.97 -20.51
N GLY A 383 1.20 -5.07 -19.18
CA GLY A 383 2.36 -5.46 -18.35
C GLY A 383 3.47 -4.42 -18.33
N ARG A 384 3.11 -3.14 -18.27
CA ARG A 384 4.05 -1.99 -18.31
C ARG A 384 4.00 -1.14 -17.05
N GLU A 385 3.52 -1.70 -15.94
CA GLU A 385 3.49 -1.04 -14.65
C GLU A 385 4.90 -0.66 -14.19
N MET A 386 5.05 0.49 -13.52
CA MET A 386 6.35 0.94 -13.02
C MET A 386 6.43 0.73 -11.51
N HIS A 387 6.69 -0.51 -11.10
CA HIS A 387 6.99 -0.84 -9.70
C HIS A 387 8.35 -1.55 -9.59
N TRP A 388 9.29 -0.96 -8.84
CA TRP A 388 10.64 -1.50 -8.68
C TRP A 388 10.74 -2.62 -7.64
N ILE A 389 9.79 -2.63 -6.71
CA ILE A 389 9.52 -3.74 -5.81
C ILE A 389 8.05 -4.09 -6.01
N ARG A 390 7.81 -5.27 -6.56
CA ARG A 390 6.47 -5.86 -6.61
C ARG A 390 6.31 -6.79 -5.43
N VAL A 391 5.08 -7.02 -5.01
CA VAL A 391 4.78 -8.15 -4.13
C VAL A 391 4.06 -9.16 -5.00
N ASP A 392 4.55 -10.38 -5.04
CA ASP A 392 3.89 -11.50 -5.70
C ASP A 392 3.00 -12.21 -4.67
N THR A 393 1.78 -12.59 -5.06
CA THR A 393 0.88 -13.43 -4.22
C THR A 393 0.73 -14.77 -4.89
N TYR A 394 1.06 -15.83 -4.16
CA TYR A 394 0.86 -17.19 -4.61
C TYR A 394 -0.22 -17.88 -3.79
N SER A 395 -1.14 -18.56 -4.47
CA SER A 395 -2.13 -19.44 -3.88
C SER A 395 -1.69 -20.90 -4.01
N SER A 396 -1.71 -21.65 -2.91
CA SER A 396 -1.46 -23.10 -2.89
C SER A 396 -2.59 -23.85 -2.19
N GLY A 397 -2.76 -25.13 -2.49
CA GLY A 397 -3.84 -25.95 -1.92
C GLY A 397 -5.13 -25.90 -2.75
N LYS A 398 -6.25 -26.28 -2.13
CA LYS A 398 -7.56 -26.36 -2.80
C LYS A 398 -8.18 -24.96 -2.96
N ASN A 399 -8.96 -24.76 -4.02
CA ASN A 399 -9.57 -23.47 -4.35
C ASN A 399 -10.59 -22.97 -3.30
N GLU A 400 -11.23 -23.88 -2.57
CA GLU A 400 -12.17 -23.58 -1.48
C GLU A 400 -11.45 -22.93 -0.29
N ASN A 401 -10.24 -23.39 0.01
CA ASN A 401 -9.45 -22.96 1.16
C ASN A 401 -7.96 -22.87 0.79
N PRO A 402 -7.61 -21.93 -0.10
CA PRO A 402 -6.24 -21.78 -0.55
C PRO A 402 -5.42 -21.10 0.53
N ARG A 403 -4.13 -21.38 0.51
CA ARG A 403 -3.13 -20.65 1.29
C ARG A 403 -2.53 -19.56 0.42
N PHE A 404 -2.63 -18.33 0.88
CA PHE A 404 -1.98 -17.20 0.25
C PHE A 404 -0.63 -16.91 0.91
N GLU A 405 0.39 -16.77 0.07
CA GLU A 405 1.75 -16.45 0.50
C GLU A 405 2.26 -15.26 -0.33
N HIS A 406 2.87 -14.29 0.35
CA HIS A 406 3.32 -13.05 -0.25
C HIS A 406 4.84 -12.99 -0.30
N GLN A 407 5.40 -12.59 -1.44
CA GLN A 407 6.83 -12.44 -1.63
C GLN A 407 7.14 -11.09 -2.28
N PRO A 408 7.71 -10.14 -1.53
CA PRO A 408 8.26 -8.92 -2.13
C PRO A 408 9.49 -9.24 -2.98
N VAL A 409 9.48 -8.82 -4.24
CA VAL A 409 10.54 -9.07 -5.23
C VAL A 409 11.10 -7.74 -5.75
N PRO A 410 12.17 -7.21 -5.13
CA PRO A 410 12.96 -6.11 -5.69
C PRO A 410 14.03 -6.62 -6.66
N CYS A 411 14.89 -5.72 -7.16
CA CYS A 411 16.17 -6.16 -7.72
C CYS A 411 17.01 -6.87 -6.66
N MET A 412 17.58 -8.02 -7.02
CA MET A 412 18.39 -8.82 -6.09
C MET A 412 19.84 -8.35 -5.97
N HIS A 413 20.27 -7.40 -6.81
CA HIS A 413 21.67 -6.96 -6.91
C HIS A 413 22.63 -8.17 -6.99
N CYS A 414 22.38 -9.04 -7.97
CA CYS A 414 23.17 -10.24 -8.30
C CYS A 414 24.63 -9.90 -8.54
N GLU A 415 25.58 -10.56 -7.88
CA GLU A 415 27.02 -10.35 -8.14
C GLU A 415 27.39 -10.87 -9.53
N HIS A 416 26.89 -12.06 -9.90
CA HIS A 416 26.94 -12.54 -11.28
C HIS A 416 25.71 -12.04 -12.03
N ALA A 417 25.66 -10.74 -12.35
CA ALA A 417 24.48 -10.12 -12.96
C ALA A 417 24.35 -10.43 -14.47
N PRO A 418 23.41 -11.29 -14.91
CA PRO A 418 23.21 -11.55 -16.34
C PRO A 418 22.71 -10.31 -17.09
N CYS A 419 22.05 -9.39 -16.38
CA CYS A 419 21.51 -8.17 -16.95
C CYS A 419 22.57 -7.12 -17.31
N GLU A 420 23.81 -7.22 -16.78
CA GLU A 420 24.91 -6.32 -17.11
C GLU A 420 25.60 -6.68 -18.42
N LEU A 421 25.94 -7.96 -18.57
CA LEU A 421 26.68 -8.49 -19.72
C LEU A 421 25.97 -8.23 -21.07
N VAL A 422 24.65 -8.08 -21.04
CA VAL A 422 23.81 -7.85 -22.23
C VAL A 422 23.58 -6.37 -22.55
N CYS A 423 24.15 -5.43 -21.78
CA CYS A 423 24.01 -4.01 -22.04
C CYS A 423 25.11 -3.52 -23.00
N PRO A 424 24.79 -3.20 -24.27
CA PRO A 424 25.83 -2.86 -25.26
C PRO A 424 26.53 -1.52 -25.00
N VAL A 425 25.99 -0.69 -24.10
CA VAL A 425 26.48 0.66 -23.83
C VAL A 425 27.01 0.85 -22.41
N GLY A 426 27.05 -0.22 -21.60
CA GLY A 426 27.52 -0.14 -20.21
C GLY A 426 26.62 0.74 -19.33
N ALA A 427 25.30 0.78 -19.58
CA ALA A 427 24.35 1.53 -18.75
C ALA A 427 24.02 0.84 -17.43
N THR A 428 24.45 -0.40 -17.25
CA THR A 428 24.30 -1.16 -16.01
C THR A 428 25.62 -1.83 -15.70
N VAL A 429 26.14 -1.58 -14.51
CA VAL A 429 27.50 -1.95 -14.06
C VAL A 429 27.51 -2.16 -12.55
N HIS A 430 28.40 -2.99 -12.05
CA HIS A 430 28.68 -3.05 -10.61
C HIS A 430 29.57 -1.90 -10.17
N ASP A 431 29.36 -1.44 -8.93
CA ASP A 431 30.33 -0.60 -8.23
C ASP A 431 31.29 -1.42 -7.36
N ASN A 432 32.19 -0.72 -6.68
CA ASN A 432 33.15 -1.34 -5.77
C ASN A 432 32.49 -1.92 -4.50
N GLU A 433 31.26 -1.53 -4.18
CA GLU A 433 30.51 -2.07 -3.05
C GLU A 433 29.66 -3.28 -3.46
N GLY A 434 29.66 -3.65 -4.75
CA GLY A 434 28.89 -4.73 -5.36
C GLY A 434 27.40 -4.42 -5.53
N LEU A 435 27.03 -3.14 -5.56
CA LEU A 435 25.72 -2.71 -6.04
C LEU A 435 25.69 -2.78 -7.56
N ASN A 436 24.70 -3.49 -8.09
CA ASN A 436 24.31 -3.32 -9.48
C ASN A 436 23.75 -1.90 -9.69
N LEU A 437 24.43 -1.04 -10.43
CA LEU A 437 24.02 0.33 -10.74
C LEU A 437 23.24 0.38 -12.06
N GLN A 438 22.19 1.20 -12.09
CA GLN A 438 21.49 1.54 -13.35
C GLN A 438 21.72 3.02 -13.64
N VAL A 439 22.58 3.29 -14.62
CA VAL A 439 22.91 4.63 -15.07
C VAL A 439 21.88 5.06 -16.11
N TYR A 440 20.91 5.87 -15.68
CA TYR A 440 19.71 6.18 -16.48
C TYR A 440 20.03 6.89 -17.79
N ASN A 441 20.90 7.90 -17.76
CA ASN A 441 21.27 8.72 -18.92
C ASN A 441 22.09 7.97 -19.99
N ARG A 442 22.71 6.84 -19.63
CA ARG A 442 23.46 5.99 -20.58
C ARG A 442 22.56 4.98 -21.30
N CYS A 443 21.37 4.72 -20.78
CA CYS A 443 20.47 3.70 -21.32
C CYS A 443 19.89 4.14 -22.67
N ILE A 444 20.15 3.37 -23.73
CA ILE A 444 19.60 3.61 -25.07
C ILE A 444 18.31 2.81 -25.37
N GLY A 445 17.77 2.13 -24.36
CA GLY A 445 16.46 1.47 -24.46
C GLY A 445 16.39 0.18 -25.28
N THR A 446 17.48 -0.59 -25.40
CA THR A 446 17.46 -1.91 -26.08
C THR A 446 16.57 -2.93 -25.38
N ARG A 447 16.32 -2.76 -24.06
CA ARG A 447 15.51 -3.63 -23.18
C ARG A 447 16.07 -5.05 -22.92
N TYR A 448 17.20 -5.42 -23.51
CA TYR A 448 17.76 -6.76 -23.36
C TYR A 448 18.09 -7.10 -21.88
N CYS A 449 18.52 -6.12 -21.10
CA CYS A 449 18.76 -6.28 -19.66
C CYS A 449 17.52 -6.77 -18.87
N SER A 450 16.30 -6.50 -19.34
CA SER A 450 15.08 -7.06 -18.74
C SER A 450 14.87 -8.53 -19.13
N ASN A 451 15.08 -8.86 -20.41
CA ASN A 451 14.92 -10.24 -20.90
C ASN A 451 15.88 -11.19 -20.16
N ASN A 452 17.14 -10.78 -19.98
CA ASN A 452 18.15 -11.61 -19.32
C ASN A 452 18.06 -11.59 -17.78
N CYS A 453 17.30 -10.66 -17.19
CA CYS A 453 17.04 -10.67 -15.76
C CYS A 453 16.05 -11.80 -15.43
N PRO A 454 16.44 -12.83 -14.65
CA PRO A 454 15.56 -13.97 -14.37
C PRO A 454 14.33 -13.57 -13.56
N TYR A 455 14.46 -12.56 -12.70
CA TYR A 455 13.36 -12.06 -11.85
C TYR A 455 12.40 -11.10 -12.57
N LYS A 456 12.74 -10.65 -13.79
CA LYS A 456 11.99 -9.63 -14.54
C LYS A 456 11.66 -8.41 -13.66
N VAL A 457 12.66 -7.82 -13.01
CA VAL A 457 12.55 -6.65 -12.08
C VAL A 457 13.12 -5.35 -12.66
N ARG A 458 13.56 -5.40 -13.93
CA ARG A 458 13.90 -4.21 -14.72
C ARG A 458 12.61 -3.68 -15.35
N ARG A 459 12.29 -2.41 -15.13
CA ARG A 459 11.06 -1.75 -15.59
C ARG A 459 11.39 -0.67 -16.60
N PHE A 460 10.69 -0.66 -17.73
CA PHE A 460 11.05 0.19 -18.86
C PHE A 460 10.06 1.33 -19.05
N ASN A 461 10.57 2.55 -19.19
CA ASN A 461 9.74 3.70 -19.57
C ASN A 461 9.35 3.62 -21.05
N PHE A 462 8.26 2.91 -21.36
CA PHE A 462 7.76 2.76 -22.72
C PHE A 462 7.31 4.08 -23.35
N LEU A 463 6.70 4.94 -22.54
CA LEU A 463 6.16 6.22 -22.93
C LEU A 463 6.82 7.32 -22.11
N GLU A 464 6.58 8.56 -22.51
CA GLU A 464 6.97 9.71 -21.71
C GLU A 464 5.92 9.95 -20.63
N LEU A 465 6.25 9.61 -19.37
CA LEU A 465 5.31 9.62 -18.25
C LEU A 465 5.43 10.88 -17.38
N ASN A 466 6.50 11.68 -17.54
CA ASN A 466 6.78 12.83 -16.66
C ASN A 466 6.70 14.20 -17.36
N ASN A 467 6.39 14.27 -18.67
CA ASN A 467 6.46 15.55 -19.41
C ASN A 467 5.40 16.59 -19.02
N ASN A 468 4.22 16.15 -18.54
CA ASN A 468 3.08 17.05 -18.26
C ASN A 468 2.82 17.26 -16.76
N LEU A 469 3.87 17.19 -15.92
CA LEU A 469 3.74 17.45 -14.48
C LEU A 469 3.46 18.93 -14.24
N SER A 470 2.39 19.22 -13.50
CA SER A 470 2.09 20.55 -12.97
C SER A 470 3.19 21.03 -12.01
N PRO A 471 3.30 22.34 -11.74
CA PRO A 471 4.26 22.86 -10.76
C PRO A 471 4.16 22.17 -9.39
N ALA A 472 2.94 21.91 -8.92
CA ALA A 472 2.71 21.20 -7.66
C ALA A 472 3.20 19.74 -7.70
N GLU A 473 2.99 19.02 -8.80
CA GLU A 473 3.48 17.64 -8.94
C GLU A 473 5.00 17.54 -9.00
N LYS A 474 5.70 18.59 -9.44
CA LYS A 474 7.16 18.64 -9.43
C LYS A 474 7.72 18.70 -8.02
N LEU A 475 7.02 19.36 -7.07
CA LEU A 475 7.42 19.44 -5.66
C LEU A 475 7.41 18.09 -4.94
N VAL A 476 6.63 17.13 -5.46
CA VAL A 476 6.56 15.77 -4.89
C VAL A 476 7.81 14.95 -5.24
N LYS A 477 8.59 15.36 -6.26
CA LYS A 477 9.75 14.60 -6.70
C LYS A 477 10.93 14.80 -5.75
N ASN A 478 11.52 13.69 -5.32
CA ASN A 478 12.76 13.67 -4.55
C ASN A 478 13.90 14.32 -5.37
N PRO A 479 14.53 15.40 -4.89
CA PRO A 479 15.59 16.09 -5.62
C PRO A 479 16.85 15.23 -5.81
N GLU A 480 17.07 14.25 -4.93
CA GLU A 480 18.25 13.38 -4.94
C GLU A 480 18.14 12.21 -5.93
N VAL A 481 17.01 12.06 -6.61
CA VAL A 481 16.76 10.97 -7.56
C VAL A 481 16.40 11.52 -8.92
N THR A 482 17.12 11.08 -9.96
CA THR A 482 16.82 11.44 -11.35
C THR A 482 15.36 11.16 -11.69
N VAL A 483 14.65 12.13 -12.29
CA VAL A 483 13.36 11.88 -12.93
C VAL A 483 13.63 11.37 -14.35
N ARG A 484 13.18 10.16 -14.65
CA ARG A 484 13.52 9.49 -15.92
C ARG A 484 12.60 9.94 -17.05
N CYS A 485 13.16 9.95 -18.26
CA CYS A 485 12.46 10.15 -19.51
C CYS A 485 12.07 8.81 -20.16
N ARG A 486 11.31 8.90 -21.26
CA ARG A 486 11.02 7.79 -22.16
C ARG A 486 12.30 7.06 -22.61
N GLY A 487 12.21 5.75 -22.76
CA GLY A 487 13.24 4.93 -23.39
C GLY A 487 14.33 4.43 -22.44
N VAL A 488 14.16 4.66 -21.13
CA VAL A 488 15.14 4.31 -20.10
C VAL A 488 14.66 3.14 -19.25
N MET A 489 15.56 2.21 -18.95
CA MET A 489 15.32 1.13 -18.00
C MET A 489 15.57 1.59 -16.56
N GLU A 490 14.72 1.12 -15.66
CA GLU A 490 14.78 1.34 -14.23
C GLU A 490 14.79 0.02 -13.46
N LYS A 491 15.19 0.08 -12.20
CA LYS A 491 15.14 -1.03 -11.25
C LYS A 491 15.31 -0.51 -9.83
N CYS A 492 15.02 -1.34 -8.83
CA CYS A 492 15.47 -1.09 -7.47
C CYS A 492 17.00 -0.88 -7.44
N THR A 493 17.43 0.18 -6.76
CA THR A 493 18.84 0.58 -6.59
C THR A 493 19.30 0.47 -5.14
N TYR A 494 18.56 -0.26 -4.29
CA TYR A 494 18.69 -0.22 -2.83
C TYR A 494 18.63 1.21 -2.23
N CYS A 495 17.91 2.12 -2.91
CA CYS A 495 17.84 3.53 -2.53
C CYS A 495 19.24 4.16 -2.43
N ILE A 496 20.03 4.03 -3.51
CA ILE A 496 21.42 4.51 -3.59
C ILE A 496 21.61 5.96 -3.14
N GLN A 497 20.62 6.83 -3.34
CA GLN A 497 20.63 8.20 -2.83
C GLN A 497 20.79 8.27 -1.31
N ARG A 498 20.17 7.34 -0.57
CA ARG A 498 20.31 7.23 0.89
C ARG A 498 21.65 6.63 1.29
N ILE A 499 22.14 5.66 0.52
CA ILE A 499 23.48 5.08 0.71
C ILE A 499 24.55 6.18 0.55
N ASN A 500 24.47 6.95 -0.53
CA ASN A 500 25.42 8.03 -0.82
C ASN A 500 25.36 9.15 0.22
N ALA A 501 24.16 9.54 0.67
CA ALA A 501 24.03 10.55 1.73
C ALA A 501 24.66 10.09 3.05
N ALA A 502 24.39 8.86 3.49
CA ALA A 502 25.01 8.29 4.69
C ALA A 502 26.52 8.13 4.53
N ARG A 503 26.99 7.73 3.34
CA ARG A 503 28.43 7.65 3.04
C ARG A 503 29.10 9.01 3.17
N ALA A 504 28.52 10.05 2.57
CA ALA A 504 29.05 11.42 2.66
C ALA A 504 29.13 11.90 4.12
N ASN A 505 28.11 11.67 4.94
CA ASN A 505 28.13 12.03 6.36
C ASN A 505 29.19 11.25 7.13
N ALA A 506 29.32 9.95 6.88
CA ALA A 506 30.31 9.11 7.55
C ALA A 506 31.76 9.51 7.16
N GLU A 507 31.99 9.88 5.90
CA GLU A 507 33.29 10.40 5.42
C GLU A 507 33.64 11.75 6.05
N LEU A 508 32.65 12.67 6.20
CA LEU A 508 32.85 13.96 6.88
C LEU A 508 33.20 13.79 8.36
N GLU A 509 32.65 12.76 9.00
CA GLU A 509 32.89 12.43 10.42
C GLU A 509 34.08 11.47 10.63
N ASP A 510 34.83 11.13 9.57
CA ASP A 510 35.93 10.16 9.57
C ASP A 510 35.59 8.84 10.29
N ARG A 511 34.42 8.28 9.97
CA ARG A 511 33.93 7.04 10.57
C ARG A 511 33.32 6.10 9.55
N GLN A 512 33.10 4.87 9.97
CA GLN A 512 32.31 3.91 9.20
C GLN A 512 30.81 4.14 9.37
N ILE A 513 30.05 3.71 8.36
CA ILE A 513 28.59 3.70 8.38
C ILE A 513 28.13 2.63 9.37
N ARG A 514 27.22 3.00 10.27
CA ARG A 514 26.71 2.10 11.32
C ARG A 514 25.53 1.28 10.82
N ASP A 515 25.32 0.10 11.43
CA ASP A 515 24.11 -0.69 11.17
C ASP A 515 22.86 0.13 11.56
N GLY A 516 21.85 0.12 10.70
CA GLY A 516 20.63 0.93 10.86
C GLY A 516 20.74 2.40 10.46
N GLU A 517 21.92 2.92 10.10
CA GLU A 517 22.08 4.30 9.61
C GLU A 517 21.50 4.47 8.19
N ILE A 518 21.61 3.43 7.36
CA ILE A 518 20.95 3.39 6.05
C ILE A 518 19.73 2.50 6.12
N VAL A 519 18.55 3.11 5.99
CA VAL A 519 17.28 2.40 5.88
C VAL A 519 16.64 2.74 4.53
N PRO A 520 16.60 1.80 3.56
CA PRO A 520 15.89 1.99 2.31
C PRO A 520 14.40 2.23 2.55
N ALA A 521 13.74 2.98 1.65
CA ALA A 521 12.33 3.35 1.82
C ALA A 521 11.39 2.14 2.00
N CYS A 522 11.66 1.02 1.33
CA CYS A 522 10.87 -0.20 1.48
C CYS A 522 11.01 -0.85 2.86
N ALA A 523 12.17 -0.73 3.51
CA ALA A 523 12.41 -1.22 4.86
C ALA A 523 11.81 -0.29 5.90
N GLN A 524 12.01 1.03 5.75
CA GLN A 524 11.53 2.05 6.70
C GLN A 524 10.01 2.04 6.87
N VAL A 525 9.27 1.81 5.78
CA VAL A 525 7.80 1.82 5.80
C VAL A 525 7.18 0.49 6.22
N CYS A 526 7.98 -0.59 6.30
CA CYS A 526 7.43 -1.92 6.49
C CYS A 526 6.94 -2.09 7.94
N PRO A 527 5.62 -2.21 8.19
CA PRO A 527 5.09 -2.22 9.56
C PRO A 527 5.48 -3.47 10.34
N THR A 528 5.85 -4.55 9.65
CA THR A 528 6.25 -5.83 10.25
C THR A 528 7.76 -6.05 10.23
N GLU A 529 8.55 -5.03 9.86
CA GLU A 529 10.01 -5.09 9.73
C GLU A 529 10.52 -6.28 8.88
N THR A 530 9.73 -6.66 7.88
CA THR A 530 10.02 -7.81 7.01
C THR A 530 11.33 -7.64 6.23
N ILE A 531 11.65 -6.41 5.82
CA ILE A 531 12.79 -6.10 4.97
C ILE A 531 13.91 -5.52 5.84
N VAL A 532 15.05 -6.20 5.88
CA VAL A 532 16.24 -5.76 6.60
C VAL A 532 17.37 -5.54 5.59
N PHE A 533 17.99 -4.36 5.67
CA PHE A 533 19.09 -3.95 4.80
C PHE A 533 20.31 -3.56 5.64
N GLY A 534 21.51 -3.80 5.11
CA GLY A 534 22.73 -3.37 5.77
C GLY A 534 24.00 -3.91 5.11
N ASN A 535 25.14 -3.71 5.78
CA ASN A 535 26.42 -4.22 5.33
C ASN A 535 26.59 -5.71 5.69
N ILE A 536 26.78 -6.57 4.69
CA ILE A 536 26.97 -8.02 4.85
C ILE A 536 28.39 -8.39 5.27
N HIS A 537 29.36 -7.49 5.08
CA HIS A 537 30.73 -7.69 5.56
C HIS A 537 30.87 -7.45 7.06
N ASP A 538 30.00 -6.63 7.66
CA ASP A 538 29.95 -6.49 9.11
C ASP A 538 29.26 -7.73 9.72
N PRO A 539 29.97 -8.60 10.47
CA PRO A 539 29.38 -9.79 11.06
C PRO A 539 28.37 -9.48 12.16
N ARG A 540 28.39 -8.26 12.74
CA ARG A 540 27.52 -7.82 13.82
C ARG A 540 26.21 -7.21 13.31
N SER A 541 26.13 -6.83 12.05
CA SER A 541 24.94 -6.23 11.45
C SER A 541 23.74 -7.18 11.50
N ARG A 542 22.53 -6.59 11.57
CA ARG A 542 21.27 -7.36 11.58
C ARG A 542 21.15 -8.23 10.32
N VAL A 543 21.52 -7.70 9.16
CA VAL A 543 21.43 -8.44 7.89
C VAL A 543 22.37 -9.66 7.86
N SER A 544 23.60 -9.55 8.36
CA SER A 544 24.57 -10.65 8.39
C SER A 544 24.11 -11.77 9.32
N LYS A 545 23.53 -11.42 10.47
CA LYS A 545 22.93 -12.40 11.40
C LYS A 545 21.77 -13.17 10.75
N LEU A 546 20.89 -12.45 10.04
CA LEU A 546 19.75 -13.09 9.36
C LEU A 546 20.18 -13.95 8.18
N LYS A 547 21.22 -13.57 7.43
CA LYS A 547 21.78 -14.41 6.35
C LYS A 547 22.38 -15.73 6.82
N ARG A 548 22.82 -15.81 8.09
CA ARG A 548 23.30 -17.05 8.71
C ARG A 548 22.18 -17.95 9.24
N SER A 549 20.92 -17.49 9.22
CA SER A 549 19.77 -18.31 9.62
C SER A 549 19.65 -19.56 8.76
N THR A 550 19.24 -20.68 9.36
CA THR A 550 18.98 -21.92 8.60
C THR A 550 17.78 -21.81 7.67
N LEU A 551 16.97 -20.76 7.81
CA LEU A 551 15.85 -20.43 6.93
C LEU A 551 16.26 -19.58 5.73
N ASN A 552 17.50 -19.09 5.69
CA ASN A 552 17.96 -18.23 4.62
C ASN A 552 18.12 -19.02 3.31
N TYR A 553 17.55 -18.48 2.23
CA TYR A 553 17.75 -19.03 0.89
C TYR A 553 17.83 -17.93 -0.17
N ARG A 554 18.42 -18.29 -1.31
CA ARG A 554 18.51 -17.49 -2.52
C ARG A 554 17.41 -17.94 -3.47
N MET A 555 16.63 -16.99 -3.99
CA MET A 555 15.63 -17.27 -5.02
C MET A 555 16.34 -17.52 -6.36
N LEU A 556 15.99 -18.60 -7.07
CA LEU A 556 16.65 -19.01 -8.32
C LEU A 556 18.16 -19.21 -8.17
N ALA A 557 18.56 -19.95 -7.14
CA ALA A 557 19.96 -20.17 -6.79
C ALA A 557 20.69 -21.04 -7.83
N GLU A 558 19.96 -21.92 -8.51
CA GLU A 558 20.41 -22.82 -9.58
C GLU A 558 21.02 -22.06 -10.77
N LEU A 559 20.61 -20.81 -10.99
CA LEU A 559 21.14 -19.95 -12.05
C LEU A 559 22.50 -19.30 -11.69
N ASN A 560 23.03 -19.57 -10.50
CA ASN A 560 24.31 -19.06 -10.01
C ASN A 560 24.47 -17.52 -10.09
N THR A 561 23.37 -16.76 -9.99
CA THR A 561 23.41 -15.29 -10.08
C THR A 561 23.98 -14.61 -8.83
N ARG A 562 24.21 -15.36 -7.74
CA ARG A 562 24.72 -14.87 -6.45
C ARG A 562 23.97 -13.60 -5.97
N PRO A 563 22.65 -13.70 -5.71
CA PRO A 563 21.84 -12.56 -5.30
C PRO A 563 22.21 -12.04 -3.90
N ARG A 564 22.32 -10.72 -3.76
CA ARG A 564 22.56 -10.03 -2.48
C ARG A 564 21.28 -9.86 -1.66
N THR A 565 20.12 -9.80 -2.30
CA THR A 565 18.83 -10.03 -1.63
C THR A 565 18.62 -11.52 -1.43
N THR A 566 18.33 -11.92 -0.20
CA THR A 566 17.96 -13.30 0.16
C THR A 566 16.64 -13.31 0.94
N TYR A 567 16.01 -14.47 1.06
CA TYR A 567 14.74 -14.63 1.75
C TYR A 567 14.92 -15.50 2.99
N LEU A 568 14.13 -15.27 4.03
CA LEU A 568 13.86 -16.29 5.04
C LEU A 568 12.59 -17.02 4.65
N ALA A 569 12.66 -18.35 4.61
CA ALA A 569 11.50 -19.19 4.29
C ALA A 569 10.36 -18.96 5.30
N LYS A 570 9.12 -19.04 4.80
CA LYS A 570 7.92 -18.81 5.62
C LYS A 570 7.69 -19.96 6.59
N LEU A 571 7.73 -19.69 7.88
CA LEU A 571 7.34 -20.65 8.91
C LEU A 571 5.87 -20.48 9.28
N ARG A 572 5.17 -21.61 9.33
CA ARG A 572 3.75 -21.69 9.70
C ARG A 572 3.61 -22.51 10.97
N ASN A 573 2.67 -22.15 11.83
CA ASN A 573 2.41 -22.88 13.06
C ASN A 573 0.97 -23.46 13.06
N PRO A 574 0.67 -24.47 12.22
CA PRO A 574 -0.66 -25.08 12.21
C PRO A 574 -0.93 -25.80 13.53
N ASN A 575 -2.15 -25.63 14.06
CA ASN A 575 -2.55 -26.33 15.28
C ASN A 575 -2.70 -27.84 15.00
N PRO A 576 -2.05 -28.73 15.78
CA PRO A 576 -2.18 -30.18 15.63
C PRO A 576 -3.61 -30.72 15.73
N ALA A 577 -4.51 -30.01 16.41
CA ALA A 577 -5.91 -30.41 16.58
C ALA A 577 -6.78 -30.12 15.35
N LEU A 578 -6.32 -29.29 14.41
CA LEU A 578 -7.04 -29.00 13.17
C LEU A 578 -6.72 -30.07 12.12
N PRO A 579 -7.70 -30.45 11.27
CA PRO A 579 -7.44 -31.36 10.17
C PRO A 579 -6.33 -30.81 9.26
N LYS A 580 -5.45 -31.69 8.78
CA LYS A 580 -4.41 -31.31 7.82
C LYS A 580 -5.09 -30.95 6.48
N ILE A 581 -4.99 -29.67 6.09
CA ILE A 581 -5.60 -29.09 4.87
C ILE A 581 -4.66 -29.17 3.67
#